data_AF-A0A959J3X5-F1
#
_entry.id   AF-A0A959J3X5-F1
#
_cell.length_a   1.000
_cell.length_b   1.000
_cell.length_c   1.000
_cell.angle_alpha   90.00
_cell.angle_beta   90.00
_cell.angle_gamma   90.00
#
_symmetry.space_group_name_H-M   'P 1'
#
loop_
_entity.id
_entity.type
_entity.pdbx_description
1 polymer ?
#
loop_
_entity_poly.entity_id
_entity_poly.type
_entity_poly.pdbx_seq_one_letter_code
_entity_poly.pdbx_strand_id
1 'polypeptide(L)'
;MSLKTFFSKLLMTMVISVVFIFGMSFIPALQSFNSLGWTSILFFILWTLLMFFISRKAAQNENKNIFTNAILGFTFAKLFISAGIVYAYFKITEPESRFFLIPFFGVYLIYTIFETYFMMKLGKTQYAND
;
A
#
# COMPACT_ATOMS: atom_id res chain seq x y z
N MET A 1 -1.40 -12.01 14.07
CA MET A 1 -2.72 -11.42 13.74
C MET A 1 -3.56 -12.46 13.03
N SER A 2 -4.85 -12.59 13.33
CA SER A 2 -5.72 -13.56 12.64
C SER A 2 -6.10 -13.08 11.24
N LEU A 3 -6.43 -14.03 10.35
CA LEU A 3 -6.91 -13.72 8.99
C LEU A 3 -8.12 -12.79 9.01
N LYS A 4 -9.10 -13.03 9.90
CA LYS A 4 -10.31 -12.22 10.03
C LYS A 4 -9.99 -10.77 10.36
N THR A 5 -9.10 -10.53 11.33
CA THR A 5 -8.69 -9.17 11.69
C THR A 5 -7.96 -8.51 10.54
N PHE A 6 -7.14 -9.25 9.78
CA PHE A 6 -6.39 -8.68 8.65
C PHE A 6 -7.34 -8.19 7.55
N PHE A 7 -8.25 -9.06 7.09
CA PHE A 7 -9.21 -8.68 6.06
C PHE A 7 -10.18 -7.58 6.51
N SER A 8 -10.59 -7.58 7.78
CA SER A 8 -11.40 -6.49 8.35
C SER A 8 -10.68 -5.14 8.30
N LYS A 9 -9.39 -5.10 8.67
CA LYS A 9 -8.61 -3.86 8.58
C LYS A 9 -8.29 -3.46 7.15
N LEU A 10 -8.01 -4.42 6.26
CA LEU A 10 -7.81 -4.16 4.84
C LEU A 10 -9.08 -3.55 4.22
N LEU A 11 -10.26 -4.08 4.55
CA LEU A 11 -11.54 -3.53 4.11
C LEU A 11 -11.74 -2.09 4.61
N MET A 12 -11.41 -1.81 5.88
CA MET A 12 -11.45 -0.45 6.42
C MET A 12 -10.50 0.49 5.67
N THR A 13 -9.27 0.07 5.40
CA THR A 13 -8.29 0.84 4.61
C THR A 13 -8.77 1.08 3.19
N MET A 14 -9.42 0.09 2.57
CA MET A 14 -10.05 0.22 1.25
C MET A 14 -11.15 1.28 1.29
N VAL A 15 -12.09 1.20 2.25
CA VAL A 15 -13.17 2.19 2.39
C VAL A 15 -12.61 3.60 2.60
N ILE A 16 -11.61 3.76 3.47
CA ILE A 16 -10.93 5.05 3.70
C ILE A 16 -10.33 5.59 2.39
N SER A 17 -9.68 4.72 1.60
CA SER A 17 -9.08 5.11 0.33
C SER A 17 -10.11 5.51 -0.71
N VAL A 18 -11.24 4.79 -0.78
CA VAL A 18 -12.36 5.12 -1.67
C VAL A 18 -12.97 6.46 -1.28
N VAL A 19 -13.25 6.68 0.02
CA VAL A 19 -13.77 7.96 0.52
C VAL A 19 -12.78 9.10 0.24
N PHE A 20 -11.48 8.85 0.39
CA PHE A 20 -10.44 9.82 0.08
C PHE A 20 -10.44 10.23 -1.41
N ILE A 21 -10.45 9.26 -2.34
CA ILE A 21 -10.51 9.54 -3.79
C ILE A 21 -11.85 10.19 -4.18
N PHE A 22 -12.95 9.76 -3.57
CA PHE A 22 -14.25 10.39 -3.78
C PHE A 22 -14.26 11.85 -3.31
N GLY A 23 -13.66 12.14 -2.16
CA GLY A 23 -13.47 13.51 -1.66
C GLY A 23 -12.68 14.39 -2.63
N MET A 24 -11.65 13.85 -3.28
CA MET A 24 -10.87 14.57 -4.30
C MET A 24 -11.67 14.87 -5.56
N SER A 25 -12.72 14.10 -5.84
CA SER A 25 -13.57 14.33 -7.01
C SER A 25 -14.39 15.62 -6.92
N PHE A 26 -14.51 16.23 -5.73
CA PHE A 26 -15.13 17.55 -5.57
C PHE A 26 -14.18 18.71 -5.90
N ILE A 27 -12.90 18.44 -6.14
CA ILE A 27 -11.89 19.46 -6.45
C ILE A 27 -11.64 19.45 -7.98
N PRO A 28 -12.01 20.52 -8.72
CA PRO A 28 -11.89 20.55 -10.18
C PRO A 28 -10.47 20.26 -10.71
N ALA A 29 -9.44 20.73 -9.98
CA ALA A 29 -8.04 20.50 -10.34
C ALA A 29 -7.58 19.03 -10.20
N LEU A 30 -8.37 18.17 -9.55
CA LEU A 30 -8.04 16.76 -9.29
C LEU A 30 -8.94 15.77 -10.02
N GLN A 31 -10.10 16.21 -10.54
CA GLN A 31 -11.05 15.33 -11.22
C GLN A 31 -10.42 14.55 -12.38
N SER A 32 -9.58 15.21 -13.18
CA SER A 32 -8.90 14.59 -14.33
C SER A 32 -7.93 13.47 -13.94
N PHE A 33 -7.49 13.42 -12.68
CA PHE A 33 -6.49 12.47 -12.18
C PHE A 33 -7.10 11.34 -11.33
N ASN A 34 -8.43 11.26 -11.25
CA ASN A 34 -9.13 10.21 -10.52
C ASN A 34 -8.77 8.80 -11.02
N SER A 35 -8.48 8.65 -12.31
CA SER A 35 -8.05 7.36 -12.91
C SER A 35 -6.79 6.80 -12.25
N LEU A 36 -5.82 7.65 -11.92
CA LEU A 36 -4.62 7.25 -11.20
C LEU A 36 -4.93 6.86 -9.75
N GLY A 37 -5.84 7.57 -9.09
CA GLY A 37 -6.30 7.25 -7.74
C GLY A 37 -6.90 5.84 -7.65
N TRP A 38 -7.84 5.51 -8.55
CA TRP A 38 -8.46 4.18 -8.62
C TRP A 38 -7.44 3.07 -8.94
N THR A 39 -6.54 3.33 -9.90
CA THR A 39 -5.45 2.41 -10.25
C THR A 39 -4.54 2.16 -9.04
N SER A 40 -4.25 3.21 -8.26
CA SER A 40 -3.44 3.12 -7.04
C SER A 40 -4.11 2.25 -5.98
N ILE A 41 -5.41 2.42 -5.75
CA ILE A 41 -6.17 1.59 -4.79
C ILE A 41 -6.03 0.12 -5.16
N LEU A 42 -6.29 -0.24 -6.43
CA LEU A 42 -6.17 -1.62 -6.88
C LEU A 42 -4.75 -2.15 -6.69
N PHE A 43 -3.73 -1.38 -7.08
CA PHE A 43 -2.34 -1.75 -6.93
C PHE A 43 -1.97 -2.01 -5.45
N PHE A 44 -2.29 -1.09 -4.54
CA PHE A 44 -1.90 -1.25 -3.13
C PHE A 44 -2.69 -2.35 -2.41
N ILE A 45 -3.92 -2.66 -2.82
CA ILE A 45 -4.65 -3.85 -2.32
C ILE A 45 -3.86 -5.11 -2.67
N LEU A 46 -3.50 -5.28 -3.95
CA LEU A 46 -2.76 -6.46 -4.42
C LEU A 46 -1.38 -6.54 -3.74
N TRP A 47 -0.69 -5.41 -3.63
CA TRP A 47 0.59 -5.31 -2.95
C TRP A 47 0.51 -5.74 -1.49
N THR A 48 -0.50 -5.23 -0.77
CA THR A 48 -0.73 -5.55 0.64
C THR A 48 -1.09 -7.02 0.85
N LEU A 49 -1.88 -7.61 -0.07
CA LEU A 49 -2.18 -9.04 -0.04
C LEU A 49 -0.93 -9.89 -0.23
N LEU A 50 -0.12 -9.56 -1.25
CA LEU A 50 1.14 -10.25 -1.52
C LEU A 50 2.07 -10.20 -0.30
N MET A 51 2.23 -9.01 0.26
CA MET A 51 3.04 -8.79 1.45
C MET A 51 2.51 -9.57 2.66
N PHE A 52 1.20 -9.60 2.88
CA PHE A 52 0.60 -10.38 3.96
C PHE A 52 0.96 -11.87 3.90
N PHE A 53 0.80 -12.51 2.74
CA PHE A 53 1.07 -13.94 2.60
C PHE A 53 2.55 -14.27 2.77
N ILE A 54 3.44 -13.48 2.14
CA ILE A 54 4.88 -13.71 2.20
C ILE A 54 5.41 -13.41 3.60
N SER A 55 5.04 -12.28 4.21
CA SER A 55 5.47 -11.93 5.57
C SER A 55 4.93 -12.90 6.61
N ARG A 56 3.70 -13.41 6.46
CA ARG A 56 3.15 -14.43 7.37
C ARG A 56 3.93 -15.75 7.29
N LYS A 57 4.30 -16.19 6.09
CA LYS A 57 5.14 -17.39 5.91
C LYS A 57 6.56 -17.15 6.46
N ALA A 58 7.13 -15.97 6.22
CA ALA A 58 8.44 -15.59 6.73
C ALA A 58 8.48 -15.53 8.27
N ALA A 59 7.40 -15.07 8.92
CA ALA A 59 7.31 -14.99 10.38
C ALA A 59 7.24 -16.36 11.09
N GLN A 60 6.91 -17.42 10.36
CA GLN A 60 6.87 -18.80 10.87
C GLN A 60 8.22 -19.52 10.72
N ASN A 61 9.20 -18.91 10.06
CA ASN A 61 10.54 -19.48 9.94
C ASN A 61 11.35 -19.23 11.22
N GLU A 62 12.17 -20.20 11.59
CA GLU A 62 13.10 -20.10 12.72
C GLU A 62 14.13 -18.96 12.51
N ASN A 63 14.53 -18.72 11.25
CA ASN A 63 15.45 -17.64 10.92
C ASN A 63 14.74 -16.29 10.81
N LYS A 64 14.92 -15.46 11.84
CA LYS A 64 14.35 -14.10 11.97
C LYS A 64 14.76 -13.15 10.86
N ASN A 65 15.93 -13.35 10.26
CA ASN A 65 16.40 -12.50 9.17
C ASN A 65 15.51 -12.63 7.93
N ILE A 66 14.83 -13.77 7.73
CA ILE A 66 13.93 -13.96 6.59
C ILE A 66 12.75 -13.00 6.67
N PHE A 67 12.19 -12.79 7.86
CA PHE A 67 11.09 -11.85 8.07
C PHE A 67 11.52 -10.40 7.84
N THR A 68 12.65 -10.00 8.43
CA THR A 68 13.21 -8.65 8.24
C THR A 68 13.55 -8.37 6.78
N ASN A 69 14.20 -9.32 6.10
CA ASN A 69 14.55 -9.21 4.68
C ASN A 69 13.30 -9.12 3.80
N ALA A 70 12.24 -9.88 4.11
CA ALA A 70 10.98 -9.77 3.40
C ALA A 70 10.37 -8.37 3.55
N ILE A 71 10.34 -7.81 4.77
CA ILE A 71 9.82 -6.46 5.02
C ILE A 71 10.61 -5.41 4.23
N LEU A 72 11.94 -5.44 4.30
CA LEU A 72 12.80 -4.52 3.58
C LEU A 72 12.61 -4.66 2.07
N GLY A 73 12.59 -5.89 1.56
CA GLY A 73 12.33 -6.19 0.15
C GLY A 73 11.01 -5.61 -0.34
N PHE A 74 9.91 -5.79 0.41
CA PHE A 74 8.63 -5.18 0.07
C PHE A 74 8.67 -3.66 0.14
N THR A 75 9.35 -3.09 1.11
CA THR A 75 9.42 -1.62 1.23
C THR A 75 10.15 -1.02 0.02
N PHE A 76 11.30 -1.57 -0.35
CA PHE A 76 12.06 -1.11 -1.52
C PHE A 76 11.33 -1.38 -2.83
N ALA A 77 10.81 -2.61 -3.03
CA ALA A 77 10.10 -2.95 -4.26
C ALA A 77 8.86 -2.06 -4.45
N LYS A 78 8.13 -1.74 -3.38
CA LYS A 78 7.01 -0.80 -3.42
C LYS A 78 7.45 0.57 -3.91
N LEU A 79 8.58 1.09 -3.42
CA LEU A 79 9.10 2.39 -3.84
C LEU A 79 9.44 2.41 -5.33
N PHE A 80 10.16 1.39 -5.83
CA PHE A 80 10.52 1.30 -7.25
C PHE A 80 9.29 1.13 -8.16
N ILE A 81 8.35 0.26 -7.79
CA ILE A 81 7.13 0.06 -8.58
C ILE A 81 6.25 1.33 -8.54
N SER A 82 6.16 1.99 -7.39
CA SER A 82 5.42 3.26 -7.27
C SER A 82 6.01 4.34 -8.16
N ALA A 83 7.34 4.49 -8.18
CA ALA A 83 8.02 5.41 -9.09
C ALA A 83 7.75 5.06 -10.56
N GLY A 84 7.76 3.76 -10.90
CA GLY A 84 7.43 3.28 -12.24
C GLY A 84 6.00 3.60 -12.66
N ILE A 85 5.00 3.40 -11.78
CA ILE A 85 3.59 3.72 -12.05
C ILE A 85 3.41 5.22 -12.29
N VAL A 86 3.99 6.06 -11.43
CA VAL A 86 3.93 7.52 -11.57
C VAL A 86 4.58 7.97 -12.86
N TYR A 87 5.76 7.43 -13.19
CA TYR A 87 6.47 7.74 -14.42
C TYR A 87 5.70 7.31 -15.67
N ALA A 88 5.15 6.10 -15.67
CA ALA A 88 4.32 5.59 -16.77
C ALA A 88 3.08 6.47 -16.97
N TYR A 89 2.38 6.83 -15.88
CA TYR A 89 1.22 7.72 -15.96
C TYR A 89 1.58 9.10 -16.53
N PHE A 90 2.70 9.68 -16.07
CA PHE A 90 3.20 10.96 -16.58
C PHE A 90 3.48 10.91 -18.08
N LYS A 91 4.05 9.82 -18.58
CA LYS A 91 4.35 9.64 -20.01
C LYS A 91 3.13 9.40 -20.89
N ILE A 92 2.07 8.78 -20.35
CA ILE A 92 0.87 8.44 -21.12
C ILE A 92 -0.10 9.63 -21.17
N THR A 93 -0.26 10.34 -20.06
CA THR A 93 -1.28 11.39 -19.91
C THR A 93 -0.74 12.80 -20.05
N GLU A 94 0.59 12.96 -20.07
CA GLU A 94 1.30 14.24 -20.18
C GLU A 94 0.62 15.36 -19.36
N PRO A 95 0.42 15.15 -18.04
CA PRO A 95 -0.39 16.05 -17.25
C PRO A 95 0.28 17.42 -17.14
N GLU A 96 -0.46 18.48 -17.49
CA GLU A 96 0.03 19.86 -17.43
C GLU A 96 0.42 20.30 -16.01
N SER A 97 -0.22 19.70 -15.00
CA SER A 97 0.03 19.99 -13.58
C SER A 97 0.46 18.75 -12.81
N ARG A 98 1.29 18.94 -11.79
CA ARG A 98 1.77 17.89 -10.87
C ARG A 98 0.73 17.45 -9.83
N PHE A 99 -0.48 18.02 -9.85
CA PHE A 99 -1.54 17.66 -8.91
C PHE A 99 -1.98 16.18 -9.01
N PHE A 100 -1.71 15.50 -10.12
CA PHE A 100 -1.95 14.07 -10.27
C PHE A 100 -1.22 13.20 -9.23
N LEU A 101 -0.13 13.71 -8.64
CA LEU A 101 0.62 13.02 -7.61
C LEU A 101 -0.16 12.91 -6.29
N ILE A 102 -1.06 13.86 -6.01
CA ILE A 102 -1.81 13.94 -4.76
C ILE A 102 -2.69 12.70 -4.51
N PRO A 103 -3.58 12.28 -5.43
CA PRO A 103 -4.38 11.06 -5.24
C PRO A 103 -3.49 9.81 -5.11
N PHE A 104 -2.40 9.73 -5.88
CA PHE A 104 -1.46 8.62 -5.81
C PHE A 104 -0.78 8.52 -4.43
N PHE A 105 -0.13 9.60 -3.99
CA PHE A 105 0.59 9.61 -2.71
C PHE A 105 -0.34 9.49 -1.51
N GLY A 106 -1.55 10.04 -1.60
CA GLY A 106 -2.55 9.87 -0.55
C GLY A 106 -2.92 8.41 -0.32
N VAL A 107 -3.22 7.67 -1.39
CA VAL A 107 -3.47 6.23 -1.31
C VAL A 107 -2.21 5.48 -0.84
N TYR A 108 -1.04 5.81 -1.40
CA TYR A 108 0.25 5.24 -0.96
C TYR A 108 0.43 5.36 0.56
N LEU A 109 0.19 6.54 1.14
CA LEU A 109 0.36 6.78 2.57
C LEU A 109 -0.66 6.00 3.41
N ILE A 110 -1.93 5.99 3.01
CA ILE A 110 -2.99 5.24 3.69
C ILE A 110 -2.61 3.76 3.80
N TYR A 111 -2.18 3.15 2.68
CA TYR A 111 -1.74 1.76 2.68
C TYR A 111 -0.42 1.58 3.43
N THR A 112 0.55 2.48 3.30
CA THR A 112 1.82 2.39 4.03
C THR A 112 1.63 2.38 5.55
N ILE A 113 0.71 3.18 6.07
CA ILE A 113 0.38 3.19 7.51
C ILE A 113 -0.18 1.81 7.92
N PHE A 114 -1.11 1.27 7.14
CA PHE A 114 -1.69 -0.05 7.40
C PHE A 114 -0.66 -1.17 7.34
N GLU A 115 0.16 -1.18 6.29
CA GLU A 115 1.24 -2.11 6.05
C GLU A 115 2.26 -2.11 7.21
N THR A 116 2.72 -0.92 7.61
CA THR A 116 3.66 -0.75 8.72
C THR A 116 3.06 -1.24 10.04
N TYR A 117 1.80 -0.88 10.32
CA TYR A 117 1.08 -1.38 11.50
C TYR A 117 1.01 -2.90 11.52
N PHE A 118 0.68 -3.52 10.38
CA PHE A 118 0.60 -4.96 10.24
C PHE A 118 1.96 -5.63 10.48
N MET A 119 3.01 -5.16 9.79
CA MET A 119 4.37 -5.68 9.90
C MET A 119 4.90 -5.60 11.34
N MET A 120 4.71 -4.46 12.02
CA MET A 120 5.09 -4.31 13.42
C MET A 120 4.37 -5.30 14.33
N LYS A 121 3.07 -5.52 14.12
CA LYS A 121 2.30 -6.47 14.93
C LYS A 121 2.72 -7.91 14.68
N LEU A 122 3.03 -8.26 13.43
CA LEU A 122 3.48 -9.60 13.06
C LEU A 122 4.89 -9.88 13.60
N GLY A 123 5.81 -8.90 13.51
CA GLY A 123 7.15 -9.01 14.08
C GLY A 123 7.12 -9.22 15.60
N LYS A 124 6.31 -8.45 16.34
CA LYS A 124 6.17 -8.65 17.80
C LYS A 124 5.76 -10.08 18.19
N THR A 125 4.89 -10.73 17.41
CA THR A 125 4.50 -12.13 17.66
C THR A 125 5.66 -13.08 17.46
N GLN A 126 6.56 -12.81 16.50
CA GLN A 126 7.74 -13.63 16.27
C GLN A 126 8.79 -13.49 17.37
N TYR A 127 9.00 -12.28 17.92
CA TYR A 127 9.96 -12.06 19.02
C TYR A 127 9.43 -12.45 20.40
N ALA A 128 8.12 -12.62 20.58
CA ALA A 128 7.52 -13.03 21.86
C ALA A 128 7.48 -14.55 22.09
N ASN A 129 7.85 -15.34 21.07
CA ASN A 129 7.93 -16.80 21.16
C ASN A 129 9.38 -17.29 21.42
N ASP A 130 10.29 -16.38 21.77
CA ASP A 130 11.64 -16.65 22.30
C ASP A 130 11.62 -16.54 23.83
#